data_AF-A0A380FKR7-F1
#
_entry.id   AF-A0A380FKR7-F1
#
_cell.length_a   1.000
_cell.length_b   1.000
_cell.length_c   1.000
_cell.angle_alpha   90.00
_cell.angle_beta   90.00
_cell.angle_gamma   90.00
#
_symmetry.space_group_name_H-M   'P 1'
#
loop_
_entity.id
_entity.type
_entity.pdbx_description
1 polymer ?
#
loop_
_entity_poly.entity_id
_entity_poly.type
_entity_poly.pdbx_seq_one_letter_code
_entity_poly.pdbx_strand_id
1 'polypeptide(L)'
;MEGNLIQQLIEYYAVNFGYLWDLFIKHLLMSVYGVLFAAIVGIPLGIIIARYSKLSWIIITIANIIQTVPVIAMLAILMLIMGLGPNTVVVTVFFYALLPIIKKYI
;
A
#
# COMPACT_ATOMS: atom_id res chain seq x y z
N MET A 1 18.42 -38.02 8.09
CA MET A 1 17.39 -37.87 9.13
C MET A 1 16.59 -36.64 8.77
N GLU A 2 15.39 -36.82 8.22
CA GLU A 2 14.47 -35.72 7.90
C GLU A 2 14.03 -35.09 9.22
N GLY A 3 14.69 -34.00 9.62
CA GLY A 3 14.20 -33.18 10.72
C GLY A 3 12.78 -32.74 10.37
N ASN A 4 11.86 -32.90 11.33
CA ASN A 4 10.46 -32.49 11.20
C ASN A 4 10.41 -31.06 10.62
N LEU A 5 9.51 -30.80 9.65
CA LEU A 5 9.40 -29.50 8.97
C LEU A 5 9.32 -28.32 9.96
N ILE A 6 8.69 -28.55 11.10
CA ILE A 6 8.58 -27.56 12.18
C ILE A 6 9.96 -27.22 12.78
N GLN A 7 10.82 -28.22 12.96
CA GLN A 7 12.19 -28.03 13.46
C GLN A 7 13.01 -27.17 12.49
N GLN A 8 12.91 -27.45 11.19
CA GLN A 8 13.59 -26.67 10.14
C GLN A 8 13.11 -25.22 10.09
N LEU A 9 11.80 -25.00 10.26
CA LEU A 9 11.22 -23.65 10.32
C LEU A 9 11.73 -22.87 11.54
N ILE A 10 11.76 -23.51 12.70
CA ILE A 10 12.24 -22.90 13.96
C ILE A 10 13.72 -22.54 13.84
N GLU A 11 14.55 -23.44 13.31
CA GLU A 11 15.98 -23.17 13.10
C GLU A 11 16.21 -22.05 12.08
N TYR A 12 15.47 -22.03 10.97
CA TYR A 12 15.55 -20.96 9.98
C TYR A 12 15.19 -19.60 10.58
N TYR A 13 14.09 -19.53 11.33
CA TYR A 13 13.67 -18.29 12.00
C TYR A 13 14.66 -17.87 13.08
N ALA A 14 15.18 -18.80 13.89
CA ALA A 14 16.13 -18.51 14.97
C ALA A 14 17.45 -17.93 14.41
N VAL A 15 17.95 -18.49 13.30
CA VAL A 15 19.18 -18.03 12.65
C VAL A 15 18.97 -16.70 11.90
N ASN A 16 17.83 -16.54 11.22
CA ASN A 16 17.57 -15.38 10.35
C ASN A 16 16.71 -14.30 11.01
N PHE A 17 16.43 -14.39 12.32
CA PHE A 17 15.51 -13.49 13.02
C PHE A 17 15.84 -12.02 12.79
N GLY A 18 17.11 -11.64 12.91
CA GLY A 18 17.55 -10.25 12.71
C GLY A 18 17.30 -9.75 11.28
N TYR A 19 17.54 -10.59 10.28
CA TYR A 19 17.29 -10.26 8.87
C TYR A 19 15.79 -10.13 8.57
N LEU A 20 14.99 -11.08 9.06
CA LEU A 20 13.53 -11.06 8.89
C LEU A 20 12.91 -9.84 9.59
N TRP A 21 13.43 -9.48 10.76
CA TRP A 21 13.00 -8.30 11.51
C TRP A 21 13.29 -7.01 10.74
N ASP A 22 14.50 -6.87 10.18
CA ASP A 22 14.84 -5.71 9.33
C ASP A 22 13.93 -5.61 8.10
N LEU A 23 13.66 -6.75 7.44
CA LEU A 23 12.75 -6.80 6.29
C LEU A 23 11.32 -6.39 6.66
N PHE A 24 10.84 -6.84 7.82
CA PHE A 24 9.54 -6.46 8.36
C PHE A 24 9.46 -4.95 8.62
N ILE A 25 10.46 -4.39 9.29
CA ILE A 25 10.53 -2.95 9.58
C ILE A 25 10.60 -2.14 8.28
N LYS A 26 11.40 -2.57 7.30
CA LYS A 26 11.44 -1.93 5.98
C LYS A 26 10.06 -1.90 5.33
N HIS A 27 9.32 -3.02 5.34
CA HIS A 27 7.97 -3.06 4.77
C HIS A 27 6.97 -2.20 5.53
N LEU A 28 7.04 -2.22 6.86
CA LEU A 28 6.24 -1.38 7.73
C LEU A 28 6.47 0.11 7.42
N LEU A 29 7.72 0.54 7.32
CA LEU A 29 8.09 1.93 7.00
C LEU A 29 7.56 2.34 5.62
N MET A 30 7.70 1.49 4.60
CA MET A 30 7.15 1.77 3.27
C MET A 30 5.63 1.98 3.33
N SER A 31 4.91 1.17 4.09
CA SER A 31 3.46 1.32 4.28
C SER A 31 3.12 2.64 5.00
N VAL A 32 3.83 2.95 6.08
CA VAL A 32 3.64 4.20 6.85
C VAL A 32 3.87 5.42 5.97
N TYR A 33 4.95 5.46 5.17
CA TYR A 33 5.20 6.56 4.25
C TYR A 33 4.09 6.70 3.20
N GLY A 34 3.65 5.59 2.60
CA GLY A 34 2.57 5.60 1.60
C GLY A 34 1.26 6.18 2.17
N VAL A 35 0.88 5.76 3.38
CA VAL A 35 -0.31 6.26 4.07
C VAL A 35 -0.15 7.73 4.49
N LEU A 36 1.02 8.13 4.99
CA LEU A 36 1.29 9.53 5.35
C LEU A 36 1.14 10.46 4.15
N PHE A 37 1.74 10.11 3.01
CA PHE A 37 1.57 10.90 1.78
C PHE A 37 0.12 10.90 1.31
N ALA A 38 -0.58 9.76 1.40
CA ALA A 38 -1.99 9.68 1.05
C ALA A 38 -2.87 10.53 1.97
N ALA A 39 -2.55 10.65 3.25
CA ALA A 39 -3.26 11.53 4.19
C ALA A 39 -3.00 13.00 3.87
N ILE A 40 -1.75 13.39 3.63
CA ILE A 40 -1.37 14.77 3.29
C ILE A 40 -2.08 15.24 2.02
N VAL A 41 -2.24 14.39 1.01
CA VAL A 41 -2.90 14.74 -0.26
C VAL A 41 -4.41 14.49 -0.21
N GLY A 42 -4.82 13.36 0.36
CA GLY A 42 -6.21 12.90 0.39
C GLY A 42 -7.11 13.69 1.33
N ILE A 43 -6.60 14.20 2.44
CA ILE A 43 -7.40 15.02 3.37
C ILE A 43 -7.80 16.36 2.70
N PRO A 44 -6.86 17.17 2.14
CA PRO A 44 -7.23 18.38 1.42
C PRO A 44 -8.16 18.12 0.24
N LEU A 45 -7.87 17.08 -0.57
CA LEU A 45 -8.73 16.70 -1.69
C LEU A 45 -10.13 16.35 -1.21
N GLY A 46 -10.25 15.49 -0.18
CA GLY A 46 -11.53 15.11 0.41
C GLY A 46 -12.35 16.33 0.85
N ILE A 47 -11.74 17.28 1.56
CA ILE A 47 -12.41 18.51 2.02
C ILE A 47 -12.89 19.37 0.85
N ILE A 48 -12.09 19.52 -0.21
CA ILE A 48 -12.47 20.29 -1.40
C ILE A 48 -13.68 19.62 -2.08
N ILE A 49 -13.64 18.29 -2.21
CA ILE A 49 -14.71 17.53 -2.85
C ILE A 49 -16.01 17.60 -2.06
N ALA A 50 -15.92 17.57 -0.71
CA ALA A 50 -17.07 17.76 0.17
C ALA A 50 -17.81 19.08 -0.10
N ARG A 51 -17.08 20.12 -0.51
CA ARG A 51 -17.65 21.43 -0.84
C ARG A 51 -18.24 21.47 -2.26
N TYR A 52 -17.79 20.62 -3.19
CA TYR A 52 -18.23 20.60 -4.60
C TYR A 52 -18.88 19.25 -4.96
N SER A 53 -20.17 19.10 -4.63
CA SER A 53 -20.98 17.89 -4.85
C SER A 53 -20.89 17.26 -6.26
N LYS A 54 -20.67 18.05 -7.33
CA LYS A 54 -20.50 17.51 -8.70
C LYS A 54 -19.16 16.80 -8.93
N LEU A 55 -18.08 17.19 -8.25
CA LEU A 55 -16.76 16.56 -8.38
C LEU A 55 -16.70 15.21 -7.66
N SER A 56 -17.52 15.04 -6.64
CA SER A 56 -17.63 13.81 -5.84
C SER A 56 -17.93 12.59 -6.72
N TRP A 57 -18.88 12.69 -7.64
CA TRP A 57 -19.28 11.57 -8.50
C TRP A 57 -18.14 11.06 -9.40
N ILE A 58 -17.37 11.97 -10.01
CA ILE A 58 -16.24 11.63 -10.88
C ILE A 58 -15.16 10.90 -10.08
N ILE A 59 -14.84 11.41 -8.89
CA ILE A 59 -13.76 10.88 -8.07
C ILE A 59 -14.13 9.53 -7.47
N ILE A 60 -15.39 9.33 -7.05
CA ILE A 60 -15.90 8.00 -6.64
C ILE A 60 -15.79 6.99 -7.78
N THR A 61 -16.13 7.40 -9.00
CA THR A 61 -16.10 6.51 -10.17
C THR A 61 -14.67 6.04 -10.44
N ILE A 62 -13.71 6.97 -10.46
CA ILE A 62 -12.28 6.64 -10.61
C ILE A 62 -11.80 5.77 -9.45
N ALA A 63 -12.22 6.09 -8.22
CA ALA A 63 -11.86 5.34 -7.03
C ALA A 63 -12.31 3.88 -7.10
N ASN A 64 -13.54 3.65 -7.56
CA ASN A 64 -14.09 2.31 -7.70
C ASN A 64 -13.33 1.52 -8.78
N ILE A 65 -12.99 2.15 -9.92
CA ILE A 65 -12.20 1.50 -10.97
C ILE A 65 -10.83 1.08 -10.45
N ILE A 66 -10.09 1.98 -9.79
CA ILE A 66 -8.77 1.66 -9.24
C ILE A 66 -8.86 0.54 -8.19
N GLN A 67 -9.88 0.55 -7.33
CA GLN A 67 -10.07 -0.49 -6.31
C GLN A 67 -10.49 -1.85 -6.88
N THR A 68 -11.08 -1.90 -8.08
CA THR A 68 -11.35 -3.18 -8.76
C THR A 68 -10.08 -3.86 -9.28
N VAL A 69 -9.00 -3.09 -9.49
CA VAL A 69 -7.72 -3.67 -9.85
C VAL A 69 -7.16 -4.39 -8.62
N PRO A 70 -6.67 -5.63 -8.74
CA PRO A 70 -6.00 -6.32 -7.63
C PRO A 70 -4.69 -5.61 -7.27
N VAL A 71 -4.35 -5.54 -5.98
CA VAL A 71 -3.13 -4.87 -5.49
C VAL A 71 -1.87 -5.39 -6.19
N ILE A 72 -1.81 -6.71 -6.39
CA ILE A 72 -0.67 -7.38 -7.04
C ILE A 72 -0.55 -6.95 -8.51
N ALA A 73 -1.67 -6.75 -9.22
CA ALA A 73 -1.67 -6.30 -10.61
C ALA A 73 -1.25 -4.82 -10.72
N MET A 74 -1.75 -3.96 -9.82
CA MET A 74 -1.33 -2.56 -9.76
C MET A 74 0.17 -2.46 -9.48
N LEU A 75 0.66 -3.26 -8.54
CA LEU A 75 2.09 -3.33 -8.21
C LEU A 75 2.92 -3.82 -9.41
N ALA A 76 2.46 -4.83 -10.15
CA ALA A 76 3.11 -5.28 -11.39
C ALA A 76 3.21 -4.16 -12.44
N ILE A 77 2.11 -3.43 -12.68
CA ILE A 77 2.08 -2.30 -13.62
C ILE A 77 3.06 -1.21 -13.18
N LEU A 78 3.04 -0.84 -11.91
CA LEU A 78 3.94 0.20 -11.38
C LEU A 78 5.41 -0.25 -11.40
N MET A 79 5.70 -1.55 -11.20
CA MET A 79 7.05 -2.08 -11.33
C MET A 79 7.59 -1.96 -12.77
N LEU A 80 6.74 -2.09 -13.80
CA LEU A 80 7.18 -1.90 -15.19
C LEU A 80 7.57 -0.44 -15.49
N ILE A 81 6.93 0.52 -14.81
CA ILE A 81 7.12 1.95 -15.05
C ILE A 81 8.24 2.53 -14.16
N MET A 82 8.25 2.17 -12.88
CA MET A 82 9.14 2.74 -11.86
C MET A 82 10.30 1.81 -11.48
N GLY A 83 10.26 0.54 -11.91
CA GLY A 83 11.20 -0.50 -11.52
C GLY A 83 10.82 -1.23 -10.23
N LEU A 84 11.61 -2.24 -9.88
CA LEU A 84 11.51 -2.92 -8.59
C LEU A 84 12.16 -2.04 -7.52
N GLY A 85 11.41 -1.71 -6.46
CA GLY A 85 12.00 -1.04 -5.30
C GLY A 85 10.99 -0.48 -4.30
N PRO A 86 11.50 0.15 -3.23
CA PRO A 86 10.67 0.71 -2.16
C PRO A 86 9.68 1.77 -2.65
N ASN A 87 10.10 2.61 -3.59
CA ASN A 87 9.28 3.68 -4.14
C ASN A 87 7.99 3.13 -4.78
N THR A 88 8.11 2.03 -5.51
CA THR A 88 6.98 1.37 -6.16
C THR A 88 5.95 0.88 -5.13
N VAL A 89 6.43 0.28 -4.03
CA VAL A 89 5.56 -0.17 -2.93
C VAL A 89 4.87 1.03 -2.27
N VAL A 90 5.61 2.10 -1.98
CA VAL A 90 5.08 3.33 -1.37
C VAL A 90 4.00 3.94 -2.26
N VAL A 91 4.21 4.02 -3.57
CA VAL A 91 3.25 4.59 -4.53
C VAL A 91 2.00 3.71 -4.65
N THR A 92 2.14 2.38 -4.65
CA THR A 92 0.99 1.47 -4.60
C THR A 92 0.17 1.72 -3.34
N VAL A 93 0.81 1.74 -2.17
CA VAL A 93 0.13 1.99 -0.90
C VAL A 93 -0.52 3.37 -0.89
N PHE A 94 0.14 4.39 -1.45
CA PHE A 94 -0.41 5.73 -1.60
C PHE A 94 -1.73 5.71 -2.37
N PHE A 95 -1.78 5.12 -3.57
CA PHE A 95 -3.02 5.09 -4.37
C PHE A 95 -4.14 4.30 -3.66
N TYR A 96 -3.81 3.18 -3.02
CA TYR A 96 -4.78 2.38 -2.28
C TYR A 96 -5.30 3.07 -1.03
N ALA A 97 -4.46 3.82 -0.31
CA ALA A 97 -4.86 4.55 0.89
C ALA A 97 -5.57 5.87 0.58
N LEU A 98 -5.25 6.50 -0.56
CA LEU A 98 -5.82 7.79 -0.96
C LEU A 98 -7.34 7.72 -1.12
N LEU A 99 -7.85 6.65 -1.74
CA LEU A 99 -9.26 6.54 -2.08
C LEU A 99 -10.18 6.36 -0.85
N PRO A 100 -9.90 5.46 0.11
CA PRO A 100 -10.63 5.39 1.38
C PRO A 100 -10.62 6.70 2.17
N ILE A 101 -9.49 7.43 2.16
CA ILE A 101 -9.35 8.71 2.86
C ILE A 101 -10.30 9.74 2.24
N ILE A 102 -10.30 9.87 0.92
CA ILE A 102 -11.18 10.82 0.21
C ILE A 102 -12.66 10.42 0.39
N LYS A 103 -12.98 9.12 0.30
CA LYS A 103 -14.35 8.60 0.46
C LYS A 103 -14.98 8.96 1.80
N LYS A 104 -14.18 9.19 2.85
CA LYS A 104 -14.70 9.64 4.16
C LYS A 104 -15.34 11.04 4.12
N TYR A 105 -14.93 11.89 3.19
CA TYR A 105 -15.37 13.29 3.11
C TYR A 105 -16.44 13.54 2.05
N ILE A 106 -16.82 12.48 1.32
CA ILE A 106 -17.88 12.49 0.32
C ILE A 106 -19.17 12.01 0.96
#